data_AF-A0A8J9TL17-F1
#
_entry.id   AF-A0A8J9TL17-F1
#
_cell.length_a   1.000
_cell.length_b   1.000
_cell.length_c   1.000
_cell.angle_alpha   90.00
_cell.angle_beta   90.00
_cell.angle_gamma   90.00
#
_symmetry.space_group_name_H-M   'P 1'
#
loop_
_entity.id
_entity.type
_entity.pdbx_description
1 polymer ?
#
loop_
_entity_poly.entity_id
_entity_poly.type
_entity_poly.pdbx_seq_one_letter_code
_entity_poly.pdbx_strand_id
1 'polypeptide(L)'
;AAAGWPLSELFDRQFASWLDLDPALDATNRVPSILNGGLGKISPVYWGACLGAAAAIDLYGLRKKRSDPDYFPGKLGFDPLGLYPSTTTGKRRMELAEIKNGRLAMIAITGFAFQEFVQQYAVVDQTPLLFKPVSDVVETYGSIGGYGM
;
A
#
# COMPACT_ATOMS: atom_id res chain seq x y z
N ALA A 1 0.11 -2.95 1.24
CA ALA A 1 1.31 -2.23 1.69
C ALA A 1 1.93 -1.39 0.57
N ALA A 2 2.55 -1.99 -0.45
CA ALA A 2 3.23 -1.23 -1.53
C ALA A 2 2.36 -0.16 -2.23
N ALA A 3 1.08 -0.45 -2.49
CA ALA A 3 0.15 0.56 -3.02
C ALA A 3 -0.44 1.47 -1.94
N GLY A 4 -0.65 0.95 -0.73
CA GLY A 4 -1.25 1.71 0.37
C GLY A 4 -0.35 2.81 0.91
N TRP A 5 0.97 2.65 0.80
CA TRP A 5 1.95 3.65 1.22
C TRP A 5 1.85 4.96 0.43
N PRO A 6 2.05 4.99 -0.91
CA PRO A 6 1.88 6.23 -1.68
C PRO A 6 0.43 6.73 -1.67
N LEU A 7 -0.55 5.83 -1.57
CA LEU A 7 -1.96 6.23 -1.47
C LEU A 7 -2.25 6.99 -0.17
N SER A 8 -1.66 6.57 0.95
CA SER A 8 -1.78 7.27 2.23
C SER A 8 -1.13 8.65 2.15
N GLU A 9 0.03 8.79 1.50
CA GLU A 9 0.67 10.10 1.32
C GLU A 9 -0.18 11.05 0.46
N LEU A 10 -0.85 10.52 -0.57
CA LEU A 10 -1.64 11.33 -1.50
C LEU A 10 -3.01 11.73 -0.95
N PHE A 11 -3.69 10.81 -0.26
CA PHE A 11 -5.10 10.97 0.09
C PHE A 11 -5.38 11.22 1.58
N ASP A 12 -4.45 10.95 2.50
CA ASP A 12 -4.73 11.10 3.94
C ASP A 12 -5.13 12.53 4.31
N ARG A 13 -4.44 13.55 3.77
CA ARG A 13 -4.83 14.96 3.96
C ARG A 13 -6.22 15.30 3.42
N GLN A 14 -6.61 14.69 2.30
CA GLN A 14 -7.91 14.94 1.67
C GLN A 14 -9.04 14.31 2.48
N PHE A 15 -8.82 13.11 3.03
CA PHE A 15 -9.80 12.47 3.90
C PHE A 15 -9.85 13.13 5.28
N ALA A 16 -8.70 13.53 5.83
CA ALA A 16 -8.60 14.24 7.09
C ALA A 16 -9.35 15.57 7.04
N SER A 17 -9.17 16.36 5.97
CA SER A 17 -9.90 17.63 5.79
C SER A 17 -11.40 17.43 5.55
N TRP A 18 -11.81 16.35 4.88
CA TRP A 18 -13.22 16.03 4.66
C TRP A 18 -13.93 15.58 5.95
N LEU A 19 -13.22 14.87 6.83
CA LEU A 19 -13.75 14.33 8.09
C LEU A 19 -13.46 15.20 9.32
N ASP A 20 -12.84 16.38 9.14
CA ASP A 20 -12.39 17.28 10.20
C ASP A 20 -11.51 16.57 11.26
N LEU A 21 -10.61 15.70 10.78
CA LEU A 21 -9.66 14.94 11.60
C LEU A 21 -8.24 15.48 11.40
N ASP A 22 -7.39 15.32 12.42
CA ASP A 22 -5.96 15.58 12.27
C ASP A 22 -5.34 14.55 11.31
N PRO A 23 -4.56 14.97 10.30
CA PRO A 23 -3.87 14.04 9.40
C PRO A 23 -2.95 13.11 10.19
N ALA A 24 -2.96 11.83 9.83
CA ALA A 24 -2.09 10.82 10.43
C ALA A 24 -0.64 10.96 9.92
N LEU A 25 -0.43 11.70 8.82
CA LEU A 25 0.89 12.00 8.27
C LEU A 25 1.75 12.88 9.22
N ASP A 26 3.07 12.78 9.02
CA ASP A 26 4.04 13.64 9.72
C ASP A 26 4.14 15.04 9.08
N ALA A 27 4.83 15.97 9.74
CA ALA A 27 5.03 17.35 9.27
C ALA A 27 5.61 17.46 7.84
N THR A 28 6.32 16.41 7.39
CA THR A 28 6.88 16.28 6.04
C THR A 28 6.08 15.37 5.10
N ASN A 29 4.77 15.18 5.34
CA ASN A 29 3.86 14.35 4.51
C ASN A 29 4.14 12.85 4.50
N ARG A 30 4.89 12.37 5.47
CA ARG A 30 5.35 10.99 5.53
C ARG A 30 4.35 10.05 6.17
N VAL A 31 4.34 8.79 5.71
CA VAL A 31 3.53 7.74 6.33
C VAL A 31 4.11 7.39 7.69
N PRO A 32 3.30 7.36 8.76
CA PRO A 32 3.76 6.90 10.07
C PRO A 32 4.24 5.44 9.97
N SER A 33 5.52 5.23 10.28
CA SER A 33 6.18 3.93 10.13
C SER A 33 7.15 3.67 11.29
N ILE A 34 7.61 2.43 11.43
CA ILE A 34 8.58 2.05 12.48
C ILE A 34 9.88 2.86 12.34
N LEU A 35 10.25 3.23 11.10
CA LEU A 35 11.51 3.90 10.79
C LEU A 35 11.38 5.43 10.78
N ASN A 36 10.18 5.97 10.49
CA ASN A 36 9.95 7.40 10.34
C ASN A 36 9.32 8.04 11.58
N GLY A 37 8.85 7.24 12.54
CA GLY A 37 8.10 7.70 13.71
C GLY A 37 6.60 7.90 13.41
N GLY A 38 5.86 8.46 14.37
CA GLY A 38 4.44 8.77 14.18
C GLY A 38 3.44 7.62 14.44
N LEU A 39 3.91 6.40 14.70
CA LEU A 39 3.04 5.26 15.05
C LEU A 39 2.17 5.49 16.30
N GLY A 40 2.62 6.35 17.22
CA GLY A 40 1.88 6.71 18.43
C GLY A 40 0.67 7.64 18.19
N LYS A 41 0.56 8.25 17.00
CA LYS A 41 -0.64 9.02 16.61
C LYS A 41 -1.83 8.10 16.30
N ILE A 42 -1.57 6.84 15.98
CA ILE A 42 -2.59 5.87 15.60
C ILE A 42 -3.15 5.20 16.85
N SER A 43 -4.48 5.18 16.98
CA SER A 43 -5.18 4.59 18.13
C SER A 43 -4.79 3.12 18.33
N PRO A 44 -4.48 2.65 19.57
CA PRO A 44 -4.27 1.23 19.86
C PRO A 44 -5.46 0.34 19.47
N VAL A 45 -6.68 0.89 19.44
CA VAL A 45 -7.88 0.17 18.99
C VAL A 45 -7.78 -0.20 17.51
N TYR A 46 -7.22 0.67 16.68
CA TYR A 46 -6.97 0.38 15.26
C TYR A 46 -6.03 -0.80 15.11
N TRP A 47 -4.91 -0.82 15.85
CA TRP A 47 -3.97 -1.94 15.84
C TRP A 47 -4.62 -3.24 16.32
N GLY A 48 -5.41 -3.18 17.40
CA GLY A 48 -6.18 -4.32 17.89
C GLY A 48 -7.17 -4.85 16.85
N ALA A 49 -7.87 -3.97 16.13
CA ALA A 49 -8.78 -4.34 15.06
C ALA A 49 -8.04 -4.98 13.87
N CYS A 50 -6.91 -4.41 13.43
CA CYS A 50 -6.10 -4.98 12.35
C CYS A 50 -5.57 -6.38 12.72
N LEU A 51 -5.04 -6.54 13.93
CA LEU A 51 -4.55 -7.84 14.42
C LEU A 51 -5.69 -8.86 14.55
N GLY A 52 -6.84 -8.44 15.09
CA GLY A 52 -8.02 -9.30 15.20
C GLY A 52 -8.53 -9.76 13.83
N ALA A 53 -8.61 -8.86 12.85
CA ALA A 53 -9.02 -9.18 11.49
C ALA A 53 -8.01 -10.12 10.79
N ALA A 54 -6.72 -9.83 10.88
CA ALA A 54 -5.66 -10.68 10.34
C ALA A 54 -5.72 -12.09 10.94
N ALA A 55 -5.82 -12.19 12.27
CA ALA A 55 -5.93 -13.47 12.97
C ALA A 55 -7.19 -14.25 12.55
N ALA A 56 -8.32 -13.58 12.36
CA ALA A 56 -9.56 -14.23 11.91
C ALA A 56 -9.42 -14.80 10.49
N ILE A 57 -8.82 -14.06 9.56
CA ILE A 57 -8.58 -14.50 8.18
C ILE A 57 -7.59 -15.67 8.16
N ASP A 58 -6.49 -15.57 8.90
CA ASP A 58 -5.49 -16.64 8.97
C ASP A 58 -6.06 -17.91 9.61
N LEU A 59 -6.87 -17.78 10.67
CA LEU A 59 -7.53 -18.91 11.29
C LEU A 59 -8.51 -19.59 10.33
N TYR A 60 -9.27 -18.82 9.55
CA TYR A 60 -10.13 -19.36 8.50
C TYR A 60 -9.32 -20.12 7.43
N GLY A 61 -8.22 -19.54 6.97
CA GLY A 61 -7.31 -20.17 6.00
C GLY A 61 -6.70 -21.47 6.52
N LEU A 62 -6.23 -21.49 7.77
CA LEU A 62 -5.68 -22.68 8.43
C LEU A 62 -6.74 -23.76 8.63
N ARG A 63 -7.96 -23.38 9.05
CA ARG A 63 -9.06 -24.33 9.20
C ARG A 63 -9.38 -25.00 7.87
N LYS A 64 -9.42 -24.22 6.78
CA LYS A 64 -9.64 -24.74 5.42
C LYS A 64 -8.52 -25.67 4.96
N LYS A 65 -7.26 -25.28 5.16
CA LYS A 65 -6.10 -26.13 4.87
C LYS A 65 -6.12 -27.47 5.62
N ARG A 66 -6.63 -27.48 6.86
CA ARG A 66 -6.74 -28.71 7.66
C ARG A 66 -7.87 -29.63 7.21
N SER A 67 -8.97 -29.05 6.70
CA SER A 67 -10.16 -29.80 6.30
C SER A 67 -10.10 -30.33 4.86
N ASP A 68 -9.36 -29.69 3.97
CA ASP A 68 -9.30 -30.03 2.54
C ASP A 68 -7.93 -30.66 2.19
N PRO A 69 -7.86 -31.97 1.88
CA PRO A 69 -6.61 -32.62 1.50
C PRO A 69 -6.04 -32.15 0.15
N ASP A 70 -6.88 -31.57 -0.72
CA ASP A 70 -6.47 -31.02 -2.03
C ASP A 70 -6.24 -29.49 -1.96
N TYR A 71 -6.03 -28.95 -0.75
CA TYR A 71 -5.79 -27.53 -0.55
C TYR A 71 -4.51 -27.05 -1.26
N PHE A 72 -4.68 -26.07 -2.16
CA PHE A 72 -3.57 -25.39 -2.81
C PHE A 72 -3.25 -24.06 -2.09
N PRO A 73 -1.98 -23.76 -1.78
CA PRO A 73 -1.59 -22.47 -1.17
C PRO A 73 -2.06 -21.27 -2.00
N GLY A 74 -2.71 -20.30 -1.36
CA GLY A 74 -3.32 -19.13 -2.02
C GLY A 74 -4.81 -19.32 -2.35
N LYS A 75 -5.34 -20.55 -2.31
CA LYS A 75 -6.74 -20.84 -2.60
C LYS A 75 -7.63 -20.71 -1.36
N LEU A 76 -7.86 -19.48 -0.91
CA LEU A 76 -8.80 -19.20 0.20
C LEU A 76 -10.28 -19.37 -0.21
N GLY A 77 -10.57 -19.43 -1.51
CA GLY A 77 -11.93 -19.55 -2.05
C GLY A 77 -12.71 -18.25 -2.05
N PHE A 78 -12.00 -17.12 -2.00
CA PHE A 78 -12.57 -15.79 -2.14
C PHE A 78 -12.52 -15.38 -3.62
N ASP A 79 -13.62 -15.56 -4.34
CA ASP A 79 -13.79 -15.10 -5.72
C ASP A 79 -15.22 -14.56 -5.94
N PRO A 80 -15.54 -13.36 -5.41
CA PRO A 80 -16.86 -12.77 -5.55
C PRO A 80 -17.19 -12.34 -6.99
N LEU A 81 -16.18 -12.16 -7.85
CA LEU A 81 -16.33 -11.67 -9.22
C LEU A 81 -16.25 -12.79 -10.27
N GLY A 82 -15.99 -14.04 -9.86
CA GLY A 82 -15.92 -15.20 -10.76
C GLY A 82 -14.81 -15.11 -11.80
N LEU A 83 -13.73 -14.37 -11.51
CA LEU A 83 -12.66 -14.10 -12.48
C LEU A 83 -11.69 -15.28 -12.61
N TYR A 84 -11.82 -16.32 -11.79
CA TYR A 84 -10.99 -17.50 -11.88
C TYR A 84 -11.38 -18.40 -13.08
N PRO A 85 -10.54 -18.49 -14.13
CA PRO A 85 -10.84 -19.24 -15.33
C PRO A 85 -10.86 -20.74 -15.04
N SER A 86 -11.70 -21.48 -15.75
CA SER A 86 -11.83 -22.93 -15.60
C SER A 86 -10.69 -23.70 -16.29
N THR A 87 -10.07 -23.12 -17.32
CA THR A 87 -8.99 -23.72 -18.11
C THR A 87 -7.66 -23.80 -17.34
N THR A 88 -6.98 -24.94 -17.41
CA THR A 88 -5.69 -25.18 -16.72
C THR A 88 -4.61 -24.17 -17.08
N THR A 89 -4.53 -23.78 -18.36
CA THR A 89 -3.59 -22.77 -18.86
C THR A 89 -3.91 -21.37 -18.33
N GLY A 90 -5.20 -21.01 -18.24
CA GLY A 90 -5.67 -19.75 -17.69
C GLY A 90 -5.38 -19.64 -16.19
N LYS A 91 -5.66 -20.70 -15.43
CA LYS A 91 -5.35 -20.77 -13.99
C LYS A 91 -3.88 -20.55 -13.74
N ARG A 92 -3.02 -21.28 -14.46
CA ARG A 92 -1.58 -21.18 -14.30
C ARG A 92 -1.04 -19.79 -14.66
N ARG A 93 -1.58 -19.15 -15.69
CA ARG A 93 -1.21 -17.78 -16.07
C ARG A 93 -1.50 -16.79 -14.94
N MET A 94 -2.66 -16.86 -14.30
CA MET A 94 -3.01 -15.94 -13.24
C MET A 94 -2.24 -16.20 -11.95
N GLU A 95 -2.03 -17.46 -11.57
CA GLU A 95 -1.15 -17.81 -10.45
C GLU A 95 0.27 -17.24 -10.65
N LEU A 96 0.82 -17.35 -11.87
CA LEU A 96 2.12 -16.77 -12.19
C LEU A 96 2.10 -15.24 -12.15
N ALA A 97 1.01 -14.60 -12.60
CA ALA A 97 0.86 -13.16 -12.52
C ALA A 97 0.81 -12.68 -11.06
N GLU A 98 0.06 -13.37 -10.20
CA GLU A 98 -0.02 -13.10 -8.76
C GLU A 98 1.36 -13.17 -8.10
N ILE A 99 2.12 -14.25 -8.34
CA ILE A 99 3.46 -14.41 -7.76
C ILE A 99 4.44 -13.35 -8.27
N LYS A 100 4.41 -13.01 -9.56
CA LYS A 100 5.30 -11.99 -10.13
C LYS A 100 5.01 -10.60 -9.53
N ASN A 101 3.74 -10.22 -9.48
CA ASN A 101 3.32 -8.95 -8.88
C ASN A 101 3.59 -8.91 -7.38
N GLY A 102 3.37 -10.02 -6.67
CA GLY A 102 3.66 -10.14 -5.23
C GLY A 102 5.15 -9.94 -4.91
N ARG A 103 6.04 -10.57 -5.67
CA ARG A 103 7.50 -10.39 -5.51
C ARG A 103 7.92 -8.94 -5.77
N LEU A 104 7.40 -8.34 -6.83
CA LEU A 104 7.67 -6.94 -7.15
C LEU A 104 7.16 -6.03 -6.03
N ALA A 105 5.97 -6.28 -5.50
CA ALA A 105 5.39 -5.50 -4.41
C ALA A 105 6.22 -5.59 -3.11
N MET A 106 6.76 -6.77 -2.77
CA MET A 106 7.64 -6.95 -1.60
C MET A 106 8.95 -6.16 -1.74
N ILE A 107 9.53 -6.12 -2.94
CA ILE A 107 10.72 -5.30 -3.21
C ILE A 107 10.38 -3.81 -3.17
N ALA A 108 9.27 -3.40 -3.78
CA ALA A 108 8.83 -2.01 -3.82
C ALA A 108 8.60 -1.43 -2.41
N ILE A 109 7.87 -2.13 -1.54
CA ILE A 109 7.62 -1.65 -0.17
C ILE A 109 8.92 -1.51 0.64
N THR A 110 9.88 -2.43 0.44
CA THR A 110 11.18 -2.36 1.11
C THR A 110 11.97 -1.15 0.61
N GLY A 111 11.93 -0.90 -0.71
CA GLY A 111 12.55 0.27 -1.33
C GLY A 111 11.95 1.58 -0.81
N PHE A 112 10.63 1.68 -0.73
CA PHE A 112 9.92 2.87 -0.22
C PHE A 112 10.28 3.15 1.23
N ALA A 113 10.23 2.14 2.10
CA ALA A 113 10.61 2.30 3.50
C ALA A 113 12.09 2.75 3.65
N PHE A 114 13.00 2.19 2.83
CA PHE A 114 14.41 2.57 2.85
C PHE A 114 14.65 3.99 2.31
N GLN A 115 14.01 4.36 1.20
CA GLN A 115 14.12 5.69 0.59
C GLN A 115 13.63 6.79 1.54
N GLU A 116 12.48 6.58 2.19
CA GLU A 116 11.92 7.54 3.12
C GLU A 116 12.74 7.65 4.41
N PHE A 117 13.35 6.55 4.86
CA PHE A 117 14.29 6.57 5.98
C PHE A 117 15.57 7.34 5.66
N VAL A 118 16.12 7.23 4.44
CA VAL A 118 17.35 7.95 4.08
C VAL A 118 17.06 9.42 3.76
N GLN A 119 16.03 9.69 2.96
CA GLN A 119 15.77 11.02 2.42
C GLN A 119 14.90 11.89 3.32
N GLN A 120 14.13 11.29 4.23
CA GLN A 120 13.25 12.00 5.17
C GLN A 120 12.12 12.84 4.49
N TYR A 121 11.81 12.56 3.23
CA TYR A 121 10.67 13.10 2.47
C TYR A 121 9.78 11.96 1.94
N ALA A 122 8.48 12.26 1.76
CA ALA A 122 7.48 11.32 1.25
C ALA A 122 7.86 10.75 -0.13
N VAL A 123 7.53 9.49 -0.39
CA VAL A 123 7.89 8.79 -1.63
C VAL A 123 7.19 9.42 -2.85
N VAL A 124 5.95 9.90 -2.67
CA VAL A 124 5.22 10.63 -3.71
C VAL A 124 5.86 11.97 -4.10
N ASP A 125 6.60 12.59 -3.17
CA ASP A 125 7.31 13.85 -3.42
C ASP A 125 8.67 13.63 -4.10
N GLN A 126 9.27 12.44 -3.92
CA GLN A 126 10.50 12.04 -4.61
C GLN A 126 10.25 11.68 -6.09
N THR A 127 9.05 11.17 -6.39
CA THR A 127 8.64 10.76 -7.75
C THR A 127 7.35 11.45 -8.17
N PRO A 128 7.33 12.80 -8.23
CA PRO A 128 6.12 13.57 -8.43
C PRO A 128 5.50 13.34 -9.81
N LEU A 129 6.33 13.02 -10.82
CA LEU A 129 5.85 12.68 -12.17
C LEU A 129 4.94 11.44 -12.21
N LEU A 130 5.11 10.52 -11.27
CA LEU A 130 4.36 9.25 -11.24
C LEU A 130 3.06 9.37 -10.43
N PHE A 131 3.04 10.21 -9.39
CA PHE A 131 1.97 10.22 -8.39
C PHE A 131 1.17 11.53 -8.30
N LYS A 132 1.68 12.65 -8.85
CA LYS A 132 0.98 13.93 -8.87
C LYS A 132 0.45 14.26 -10.27
N PRO A 133 -0.66 15.01 -10.37
CA PRO A 133 -1.14 15.48 -11.66
C PRO A 133 -0.10 16.40 -12.32
N VAL A 134 -0.10 16.40 -13.66
CA VAL A 134 0.91 17.11 -14.47
C VAL A 134 0.94 18.61 -14.17
N SER A 135 -0.19 19.22 -13.81
CA SER A 135 -0.26 20.63 -13.39
C SER A 135 0.70 20.94 -12.25
N ASP A 136 0.69 20.11 -11.21
CA ASP A 136 1.43 20.33 -9.96
C ASP A 136 2.93 20.07 -10.18
N VAL A 137 3.24 19.13 -11.07
CA VAL A 137 4.61 18.84 -11.50
C VAL A 137 5.17 20.03 -12.28
N VAL A 138 4.41 20.55 -13.25
CA VAL A 138 4.82 21.71 -14.05
C VAL A 138 4.92 22.96 -13.19
N GLU A 139 4.08 23.13 -12.17
CA GLU A 139 4.18 24.26 -11.24
C GLU A 139 5.43 24.15 -10.35
N THR A 140 5.70 22.97 -9.80
CA THR A 140 6.86 22.71 -8.92
C THR A 140 8.19 22.86 -9.65
N TYR A 141 8.30 22.36 -10.89
CA TYR A 141 9.54 22.45 -11.70
C TYR A 141 9.59 23.68 -12.61
N GLY A 142 8.44 24.23 -13.01
CA GLY A 142 8.35 25.45 -13.81
C GLY A 142 8.67 26.72 -13.01
N SER A 143 8.37 26.73 -11.70
CA SER A 143 8.83 27.77 -10.77
C SER A 143 10.36 27.87 -10.70
N ILE A 144 11.08 26.74 -10.74
CA ILE A 144 12.55 26.69 -10.68
C ILE A 144 13.18 27.17 -11.99
N GLY A 145 12.49 27.02 -13.13
CA GLY A 145 12.92 27.54 -14.44
C GLY A 145 12.58 29.01 -14.70
N GLY A 146 11.80 29.65 -13.82
CA GLY A 146 11.27 31.02 -14.02
C GLY A 146 12.10 32.15 -13.39
N TYR A 147 13.05 31.86 -12.51
CA TYR A 147 13.96 32.88 -11.93
C TYR A 147 15.22 33.08 -12.78
N GLY A 148 15.02 33.31 -14.08
CA GLY A 148 16.09 33.42 -15.07
C GLY A 148 15.69 34.22 -16.30
N MET A 149 14.85 35.25 -16.15
CA MET A 149 14.75 36.43 -17.03
C MET A 149 14.37 37.65 -16.21
#